data_AF-A0A2V5U5G3-F1
#
_entry.id   AF-A0A2V5U5G3-F1
#
_cell.length_a   1.000
_cell.length_b   1.000
_cell.length_c   1.000
_cell.angle_alpha   90.00
_cell.angle_beta   90.00
_cell.angle_gamma   90.00
#
_symmetry.space_group_name_H-M   'P 1'
#
loop_
_entity.id
_entity.type
_entity.pdbx_description
1 polymer ?
#
loop_
_entity_poly.entity_id
_entity_poly.type
_entity_poly.pdbx_seq_one_letter_code
_entity_poly.pdbx_strand_id
1 'polypeptide(L)'
;MKMEADLRGATNFNDRSDYSVALMYLGRSKEAVELLQQLETEQPGQYFIAANLGTAYELSGNNQEALRWIKEGIHRNPDSHEGTEWLHVKILEGKIAQQKDAHHFENHSVLELLPEKIGYRITIGEEKLSPKELTEAIQYQLAERLQFVKPPDPAVASLLFDYAAIEAATKTLESARSILQMAIAYGYPSEKVEPLLRLYDRRIAWGKAKQYGVYALIGALVVCGLYWLRQHGHFVLSRRDLKQLR
;
A
#
# COMPACT_ATOMS: atom_id res chain seq x y z
N MET A 1 18.07 -17.53 2.41
CA MET A 1 18.65 -18.88 2.61
C MET A 1 19.83 -18.93 3.58
N LYS A 2 20.75 -17.94 3.61
CA LYS A 2 21.84 -17.90 4.62
C LYS A 2 21.31 -17.92 6.08
N MET A 3 20.28 -17.12 6.36
CA MET A 3 19.64 -17.05 7.68
C MET A 3 19.12 -18.41 8.20
N GLU A 4 18.52 -19.23 7.32
CA GLU A 4 18.06 -20.57 7.73
C GLU A 4 19.23 -21.47 8.10
N ALA A 5 20.32 -21.44 7.32
CA ALA A 5 21.50 -22.25 7.61
C ALA A 5 22.20 -21.82 8.90
N ASP A 6 22.23 -20.51 9.19
CA ASP A 6 22.86 -19.95 10.39
C ASP A 6 22.07 -20.28 11.67
N LEU A 7 20.74 -20.39 11.56
CA LEU A 7 19.83 -20.63 12.69
C LEU A 7 19.41 -22.11 12.84
N ARG A 8 19.74 -22.96 11.88
CA ARG A 8 19.39 -24.38 11.93
C ARG A 8 20.04 -25.05 13.14
N GLY A 9 19.22 -25.65 14.00
CA GLY A 9 19.69 -26.29 15.23
C GLY A 9 19.95 -25.32 16.38
N ALA A 10 19.50 -24.07 16.27
CA ALA A 10 19.49 -23.13 17.38
C ALA A 10 18.75 -23.71 18.59
N THR A 11 19.30 -23.48 19.77
CA THR A 11 18.75 -24.01 21.04
C THR A 11 18.08 -22.94 21.88
N ASN A 12 18.49 -21.68 21.76
CA ASN A 12 17.86 -20.59 22.50
C ASN A 12 16.52 -20.18 21.85
N PHE A 13 15.65 -19.61 22.69
CA PHE A 13 14.27 -19.30 22.33
C PHE A 13 14.14 -18.31 21.16
N ASN A 14 14.91 -17.22 21.20
CA ASN A 14 14.81 -16.13 20.22
C ASN A 14 15.32 -16.58 18.85
N ASP A 15 16.46 -17.26 18.79
CA ASP A 15 17.00 -17.75 17.52
C ASP A 15 16.09 -18.81 16.88
N ARG A 16 15.41 -19.63 17.69
CA ARG A 16 14.38 -20.56 17.20
C ARG A 16 13.14 -19.82 16.68
N SER A 17 12.74 -18.73 17.32
CA SER A 17 11.70 -17.84 16.79
C SER A 17 12.11 -17.26 15.43
N ASP A 18 13.32 -16.73 15.31
CA ASP A 18 13.85 -16.21 14.04
C ASP A 18 13.99 -17.31 12.98
N TYR A 19 14.34 -18.53 13.38
CA TYR A 19 14.38 -19.69 12.49
C TYR A 19 13.00 -19.99 11.90
N SER A 20 11.91 -19.84 12.68
CA SER A 20 10.55 -20.02 12.17
C SER A 20 10.20 -19.02 11.06
N VAL A 21 10.67 -17.78 11.16
CA VAL A 21 10.52 -16.76 10.11
C VAL A 21 11.32 -17.16 8.87
N ALA A 22 12.54 -17.65 9.05
CA ALA A 22 13.34 -18.18 7.95
C ALA A 22 12.66 -19.37 7.24
N LEU A 23 11.96 -20.24 7.98
CA LEU A 23 11.16 -21.33 7.41
C LEU A 23 9.99 -20.79 6.57
N MET A 24 9.28 -19.77 7.05
CA MET A 24 8.20 -19.11 6.28
C MET A 24 8.71 -18.53 4.96
N TYR A 25 9.88 -17.88 4.97
CA TYR A 25 10.53 -17.37 3.75
C TYR A 25 10.85 -18.45 2.71
N LEU A 26 11.02 -19.69 3.15
CA LEU A 26 11.29 -20.84 2.27
C LEU A 26 10.02 -21.59 1.86
N GLY A 27 8.84 -21.08 2.23
CA GLY A 27 7.56 -21.76 2.00
C GLY A 27 7.34 -22.99 2.90
N ARG A 28 8.20 -23.19 3.92
CA ARG A 28 8.11 -24.29 4.90
C ARG A 28 7.21 -23.90 6.08
N SER A 29 6.08 -23.25 5.80
CA SER A 29 5.23 -22.63 6.82
C SER A 29 4.60 -23.64 7.78
N LYS A 30 4.37 -24.89 7.35
CA LYS A 30 3.90 -25.96 8.24
C LYS A 30 4.93 -26.31 9.32
N GLU A 31 6.21 -26.36 8.96
CA GLU A 31 7.29 -26.60 9.93
C GLU A 31 7.49 -25.38 10.85
N ALA A 32 7.29 -24.17 10.32
CA ALA A 32 7.27 -22.96 11.14
C ALA A 32 6.17 -23.02 12.20
N VAL A 33 4.95 -23.45 11.84
CA VAL A 33 3.84 -23.65 12.78
C VAL A 33 4.22 -24.63 13.89
N GLU A 34 4.76 -25.81 13.56
CA GLU A 34 5.14 -26.82 14.55
C GLU A 34 6.17 -26.29 15.55
N LEU A 35 7.21 -25.61 15.06
CA LEU A 35 8.24 -24.99 15.90
C LEU A 35 7.65 -23.90 16.80
N LEU A 36 6.83 -23.02 16.24
CA LEU A 36 6.22 -21.92 16.99
C LEU A 36 5.23 -22.44 18.06
N GLN A 37 4.52 -23.54 17.81
CA GLN A 37 3.68 -24.18 18.82
C GLN A 37 4.50 -24.75 19.99
N GLN A 38 5.68 -25.30 19.71
CA GLN A 38 6.62 -25.72 20.76
C GLN A 38 7.10 -24.51 21.57
N LEU A 39 7.50 -23.43 20.90
CA LEU A 39 7.94 -22.19 21.58
C LEU A 39 6.82 -21.60 22.45
N GLU A 40 5.58 -21.55 21.96
CA GLU A 40 4.44 -21.11 22.77
C GLU A 40 4.17 -22.02 23.97
N THR A 41 4.43 -23.33 23.86
CA THR A 41 4.30 -24.28 24.98
C THR A 41 5.43 -24.09 26.01
N GLU A 42 6.66 -23.84 25.54
CA GLU A 42 7.84 -23.61 26.38
C GLU A 42 7.77 -22.29 27.15
N GLN A 43 7.35 -21.22 26.46
CA GLN A 43 7.20 -19.89 27.03
C GLN A 43 5.94 -19.21 26.48
N PRO A 44 4.78 -19.44 27.11
CA PRO A 44 3.50 -18.91 26.63
C PRO A 44 3.42 -17.39 26.78
N GLY A 45 2.49 -16.79 26.03
CA GLY A 45 2.12 -15.37 26.21
C GLY A 45 3.02 -14.36 25.49
N GLN A 46 4.00 -14.81 24.70
CA GLN A 46 4.83 -13.92 23.90
C GLN A 46 4.02 -13.41 22.69
N TYR A 47 3.86 -12.09 22.54
CA TYR A 47 3.05 -11.52 21.46
C TYR A 47 3.65 -11.83 20.07
N PHE A 48 4.98 -11.79 19.94
CA PHE A 48 5.66 -12.03 18.66
C PHE A 48 5.55 -13.50 18.22
N ILE A 49 5.48 -14.44 19.17
CA ILE A 49 5.18 -15.84 18.86
C ILE A 49 3.75 -15.99 18.36
N ALA A 50 2.78 -15.32 19.00
CA ALA A 50 1.39 -15.32 18.52
C ALA A 50 1.26 -14.70 17.12
N ALA A 51 1.92 -13.58 16.85
CA ALA A 51 1.94 -12.96 15.52
C ALA A 51 2.59 -13.88 14.47
N ASN A 52 3.75 -14.47 14.77
CA ASN A 52 4.43 -15.41 13.89
C ASN A 52 3.60 -16.68 13.64
N LEU A 53 2.88 -17.19 14.65
CA LEU A 53 1.92 -18.29 14.48
C LEU A 53 0.81 -17.88 13.51
N GLY A 54 0.24 -16.69 13.68
CA GLY A 54 -0.77 -16.15 12.79
C GLY A 54 -0.32 -16.14 11.33
N THR A 55 0.84 -15.55 11.07
CA THR A 55 1.46 -15.50 9.73
C THR A 55 1.80 -16.89 9.20
N ALA A 56 2.36 -17.79 10.01
CA ALA A 56 2.70 -19.15 9.58
C ALA A 56 1.44 -19.99 9.24
N TYR A 57 0.36 -19.82 9.99
CA TYR A 57 -0.94 -20.41 9.68
C TYR A 57 -1.54 -19.83 8.41
N GLU A 58 -1.46 -18.51 8.20
CA GLU A 58 -1.93 -17.88 6.95
C GLU A 58 -1.19 -18.48 5.75
N LEU A 59 0.14 -18.52 5.81
CA LEU A 59 0.98 -19.00 4.71
C LEU A 59 0.85 -20.51 4.48
N SER A 60 0.44 -21.28 5.49
CA SER A 60 0.12 -22.71 5.33
C SER A 60 -1.33 -22.97 4.90
N GLY A 61 -2.13 -21.92 4.73
CA GLY A 61 -3.51 -21.97 4.23
C GLY A 61 -4.60 -22.14 5.29
N ASN A 62 -4.24 -22.19 6.58
CA ASN A 62 -5.19 -22.31 7.69
C ASN A 62 -5.59 -20.92 8.20
N ASN A 63 -6.42 -20.22 7.43
CA ASN A 63 -6.81 -18.85 7.74
C ASN A 63 -7.62 -18.72 9.05
N GLN A 64 -8.34 -19.77 9.48
CA GLN A 64 -9.09 -19.76 10.74
C GLN A 64 -8.15 -19.69 11.95
N GLU A 65 -7.12 -20.54 11.99
CA GLU A 65 -6.11 -20.47 13.06
C GLU A 65 -5.26 -19.21 12.95
N ALA A 66 -4.94 -18.76 11.72
CA ALA A 66 -4.26 -17.50 11.51
C ALA A 66 -5.00 -16.35 12.18
N LEU A 67 -6.31 -16.23 11.93
CA LEU A 67 -7.15 -15.20 12.51
C LEU A 67 -7.18 -15.27 14.05
N ARG A 68 -7.26 -16.48 14.60
CA ARG A 68 -7.23 -16.68 16.06
C ARG A 68 -5.92 -16.17 16.67
N TRP A 69 -4.78 -16.54 16.07
CA TRP A 69 -3.46 -16.18 16.58
C TRP A 69 -3.09 -14.70 16.39
N ILE A 70 -3.49 -14.09 15.27
CA ILE A 70 -3.33 -12.64 15.09
C ILE A 70 -4.15 -11.87 16.14
N LYS A 71 -5.41 -12.27 16.39
CA LYS A 71 -6.22 -11.66 17.46
C LYS A 71 -5.61 -11.85 18.85
N GLU A 72 -5.01 -13.01 19.11
CA GLU A 72 -4.26 -13.26 20.34
C GLU A 72 -3.00 -12.37 20.43
N GLY A 73 -2.29 -12.16 19.33
CA GLY A 73 -1.16 -11.21 19.25
C GLY A 73 -1.59 -9.78 19.60
N ILE A 74 -2.69 -9.31 19.02
CA ILE A 74 -3.30 -8.00 19.35
C ILE A 74 -3.68 -7.94 20.83
N HIS A 75 -4.30 -9.00 21.38
CA HIS A 75 -4.67 -9.04 22.79
C HIS A 75 -3.46 -8.91 23.73
N ARG A 76 -2.35 -9.58 23.39
CA ARG A 76 -1.10 -9.54 24.16
C ARG A 76 -0.37 -8.21 24.03
N ASN A 77 -0.33 -7.64 22.82
CA ASN A 77 0.30 -6.36 22.53
C ASN A 77 -0.45 -5.62 21.40
N PRO A 78 -1.35 -4.68 21.75
CA PRO A 78 -2.10 -3.89 20.78
C PRO A 78 -1.21 -3.00 19.89
N ASP A 79 -0.03 -2.60 20.38
CA ASP A 79 0.90 -1.72 19.67
C ASP A 79 1.88 -2.49 18.77
N SER A 80 1.78 -3.83 18.72
CA SER A 80 2.60 -4.64 17.83
C SER A 80 2.38 -4.26 16.36
N HIS A 81 3.45 -4.33 15.56
CA HIS A 81 3.43 -3.94 14.15
C HIS A 81 2.86 -2.53 13.94
N GLU A 82 3.28 -1.58 14.79
CA GLU A 82 2.83 -0.18 14.77
C GLU A 82 1.30 -0.04 14.94
N GLY A 83 0.66 -0.98 15.64
CA GLY A 83 -0.79 -0.98 15.85
C GLY A 83 -1.61 -1.33 14.61
N THR A 84 -1.00 -1.98 13.60
CA THR A 84 -1.66 -2.23 12.30
C THR A 84 -2.27 -3.62 12.16
N GLU A 85 -2.15 -4.50 13.17
CA GLU A 85 -2.64 -5.88 13.11
C GLU A 85 -4.17 -6.01 12.96
N TRP A 86 -4.94 -4.98 13.29
CA TRP A 86 -6.37 -4.94 12.97
C TRP A 86 -6.64 -5.07 11.45
N LEU A 87 -5.70 -4.60 10.62
CA LEU A 87 -5.80 -4.71 9.16
C LEU A 87 -5.45 -6.12 8.71
N HIS A 88 -4.49 -6.79 9.36
CA HIS A 88 -4.22 -8.20 9.13
C HIS A 88 -5.46 -9.05 9.43
N VAL A 89 -6.19 -8.75 10.50
CA VAL A 89 -7.50 -9.35 10.79
C VAL A 89 -8.48 -9.16 9.63
N LYS A 90 -8.59 -7.96 9.05
CA LYS A 90 -9.48 -7.72 7.88
C LYS A 90 -9.08 -8.52 6.64
N ILE A 91 -7.78 -8.64 6.40
CA ILE A 91 -7.27 -9.48 5.31
C ILE A 91 -7.66 -10.94 5.52
N LEU A 92 -7.47 -11.47 6.73
CA LEU A 92 -7.83 -12.84 7.08
C LEU A 92 -9.34 -13.09 7.01
N GLU A 93 -10.16 -12.13 7.45
CA GLU A 93 -11.62 -12.18 7.30
C GLU A 93 -12.02 -12.31 5.82
N GLY A 94 -11.43 -11.50 4.93
CA GLY A 94 -11.63 -11.59 3.48
C GLY A 94 -11.16 -12.94 2.90
N LYS A 95 -10.00 -13.45 3.32
CA LYS A 95 -9.49 -14.76 2.88
C LYS A 95 -10.37 -15.92 3.35
N ILE A 96 -10.94 -15.85 4.56
CA ILE A 96 -11.89 -16.84 5.06
C ILE A 96 -13.21 -16.77 4.29
N ALA A 97 -13.67 -15.57 3.95
CA ALA A 97 -14.84 -15.42 3.09
C ALA A 97 -14.57 -15.98 1.69
N GLN A 98 -13.38 -15.76 1.14
CA GLN A 98 -12.95 -16.34 -0.14
C GLN A 98 -12.92 -17.88 -0.13
N GLN A 99 -12.55 -18.51 0.98
CA GLN A 99 -12.62 -19.98 1.10
C GLN A 99 -14.04 -20.52 0.96
N LYS A 100 -15.06 -19.70 1.24
CA LYS A 100 -16.49 -20.06 1.09
C LYS A 100 -17.05 -19.65 -0.26
N ASP A 101 -16.54 -18.56 -0.81
CA ASP A 101 -16.91 -18.01 -2.12
C ASP A 101 -15.65 -17.60 -2.88
N ALA A 102 -15.27 -18.39 -3.89
CA ALA A 102 -14.06 -18.14 -4.67
C ALA A 102 -14.04 -16.75 -5.34
N HIS A 103 -15.22 -16.17 -5.60
CA HIS A 103 -15.40 -14.86 -6.22
C HIS A 103 -15.57 -13.73 -5.19
N HIS A 104 -15.30 -13.98 -3.90
CA HIS A 104 -15.45 -12.97 -2.84
C HIS A 104 -14.74 -11.67 -3.16
N PHE A 105 -13.44 -11.73 -3.50
CA PHE A 105 -12.65 -10.54 -3.84
C PHE A 105 -13.02 -9.88 -5.17
N GLU A 106 -13.83 -10.55 -6.00
CA GLU A 106 -14.40 -9.92 -7.19
C GLU A 106 -15.51 -8.96 -6.84
N ASN A 107 -16.13 -9.07 -5.67
CA ASN A 107 -17.27 -8.26 -5.26
C ASN A 107 -17.00 -7.42 -4.02
N HIS A 108 -16.09 -7.89 -3.16
CA HIS A 108 -15.78 -7.33 -1.86
C HIS A 108 -14.29 -7.08 -1.75
N SER A 109 -13.90 -5.82 -1.61
CA SER A 109 -12.51 -5.50 -1.27
C SER A 109 -12.27 -5.67 0.24
N VAL A 110 -11.02 -5.85 0.67
CA VAL A 110 -10.64 -6.02 2.08
C VAL A 110 -11.23 -4.91 2.96
N LEU A 111 -11.22 -3.67 2.46
CA LEU A 111 -11.65 -2.48 3.20
C LEU A 111 -12.92 -1.82 2.67
N GLU A 112 -13.46 -2.29 1.55
CA GLU A 112 -14.66 -1.75 0.90
C GLU A 112 -14.54 -0.23 0.62
N LEU A 113 -13.35 0.20 0.22
CA LEU A 113 -13.08 1.60 -0.03
C LEU A 113 -13.49 2.01 -1.44
N LEU A 114 -14.15 3.17 -1.51
CA LEU A 114 -14.48 3.84 -2.76
C LEU A 114 -13.91 5.26 -2.72
N PRO A 115 -13.15 5.70 -3.75
CA PRO A 115 -12.45 7.00 -3.73
C PRO A 115 -13.37 8.18 -3.38
N GLU A 116 -14.60 8.17 -3.88
CA GLU A 116 -15.59 9.22 -3.67
C GLU A 116 -16.18 9.27 -2.24
N LYS A 117 -16.00 8.21 -1.45
CA LYS A 117 -16.46 8.12 -0.06
C LYS A 117 -15.36 8.43 0.95
N ILE A 118 -14.13 8.67 0.50
CA ILE A 118 -13.00 8.97 1.38
C ILE A 118 -13.14 10.40 1.92
N GLY A 119 -13.51 10.50 3.19
CA GLY A 119 -13.58 11.76 3.93
C GLY A 119 -12.35 11.99 4.83
N TYR A 120 -12.46 12.99 5.72
CA TYR A 120 -11.42 13.30 6.70
C TYR A 120 -11.28 12.24 7.81
N ARG A 121 -12.32 11.43 8.02
CA ARG A 121 -12.31 10.24 8.87
C ARG A 121 -12.92 9.07 8.12
N ILE A 122 -12.29 7.92 8.24
CA ILE A 122 -12.69 6.65 7.64
C ILE A 122 -12.94 5.68 8.79
N THR A 123 -14.08 5.00 8.75
CA THR A 123 -14.45 4.01 9.76
C THR A 123 -14.33 2.62 9.16
N ILE A 124 -13.47 1.76 9.72
CA ILE A 124 -13.30 0.37 9.30
C ILE A 124 -13.52 -0.53 10.51
N GLY A 125 -14.67 -1.18 10.58
CA GLY A 125 -15.08 -1.90 11.79
C GLY A 125 -15.12 -0.94 12.99
N GLU A 126 -14.28 -1.21 14.00
CA GLU A 126 -14.16 -0.39 15.21
C GLU A 126 -13.15 0.76 15.06
N GLU A 127 -12.29 0.69 14.04
CA GLU A 127 -11.23 1.68 13.79
C GLU A 127 -11.79 2.97 13.20
N LYS A 128 -11.30 4.11 13.69
CA LYS A 128 -11.66 5.44 13.20
C LYS A 128 -10.42 6.23 12.85
N LEU A 129 -10.01 6.12 11.59
CA LEU A 129 -8.70 6.55 11.11
C LEU A 129 -8.81 7.80 10.24
N SER A 130 -7.79 8.64 10.25
CA SER A 130 -7.53 9.58 9.18
C SER A 130 -7.03 8.84 7.94
N PRO A 131 -7.15 9.43 6.73
CA PRO A 131 -6.58 8.82 5.53
C PRO A 131 -5.07 8.56 5.61
N LYS A 132 -4.34 9.36 6.41
CA LYS A 132 -2.92 9.18 6.64
C LYS A 132 -2.64 7.90 7.44
N GLU A 133 -3.29 7.74 8.60
CA GLU A 133 -3.13 6.55 9.46
C GLU A 133 -3.53 5.27 8.71
N LEU A 134 -4.61 5.32 7.92
CA LEU A 134 -5.02 4.19 7.10
C LEU A 134 -3.98 3.87 6.00
N THR A 135 -3.41 4.90 5.37
CA THR A 135 -2.33 4.71 4.38
C THR A 135 -1.11 4.06 5.03
N GLU A 136 -0.69 4.52 6.20
CA GLU A 136 0.44 3.97 6.96
C GLU A 136 0.19 2.50 7.32
N ALA A 137 -1.02 2.16 7.79
CA ALA A 137 -1.41 0.78 8.08
C ALA A 137 -1.35 -0.12 6.84
N ILE A 138 -1.90 0.33 5.72
CA ILE A 138 -1.88 -0.44 4.46
C ILE A 138 -0.45 -0.63 3.96
N GLN A 139 0.37 0.42 4.00
CA GLN A 139 1.77 0.33 3.58
C GLN A 139 2.57 -0.64 4.45
N TYR A 140 2.38 -0.59 5.77
CA TYR A 140 3.02 -1.51 6.70
C TYR A 140 2.64 -2.97 6.38
N GLN A 141 1.33 -3.26 6.31
CA GLN A 141 0.85 -4.62 6.05
C GLN A 141 1.21 -5.12 4.65
N LEU A 142 1.24 -4.26 3.63
CA LEU A 142 1.77 -4.63 2.32
C LEU A 142 3.27 -4.95 2.40
N ALA A 143 4.07 -4.14 3.11
CA ALA A 143 5.51 -4.39 3.27
C ALA A 143 5.79 -5.76 3.91
N GLU A 144 5.05 -6.12 4.97
CA GLU A 144 5.16 -7.44 5.59
C GLU A 144 4.78 -8.57 4.63
N ARG A 145 3.65 -8.45 3.93
CA ARG A 145 3.12 -9.55 3.09
C ARG A 145 3.92 -9.78 1.81
N LEU A 146 4.40 -8.72 1.18
CA LEU A 146 5.12 -8.80 -0.09
C LEU A 146 6.50 -9.49 0.03
N GLN A 147 6.99 -9.66 1.26
CA GLN A 147 8.17 -10.45 1.58
C GLN A 147 7.92 -11.96 1.37
N PHE A 148 6.70 -12.44 1.63
CA PHE A 148 6.34 -13.87 1.59
C PHE A 148 5.55 -14.28 0.35
N VAL A 149 4.72 -13.38 -0.19
CA VAL A 149 3.73 -13.72 -1.21
C VAL A 149 4.13 -13.15 -2.57
N LYS A 150 3.84 -13.89 -3.64
CA LYS A 150 4.06 -13.47 -5.04
C LYS A 150 2.72 -13.46 -5.80
N PRO A 151 2.61 -12.69 -6.90
CA PRO A 151 1.44 -12.75 -7.76
C PRO A 151 1.19 -14.16 -8.31
N PRO A 152 -0.08 -14.59 -8.47
CA PRO A 152 -1.29 -13.90 -8.02
C PRO A 152 -1.55 -14.09 -6.52
N ASP A 153 -2.06 -13.06 -5.85
CA ASP A 153 -2.64 -13.16 -4.50
C ASP A 153 -3.85 -12.21 -4.39
N PRO A 154 -5.08 -12.73 -4.37
CA PRO A 154 -6.30 -11.92 -4.38
C PRO A 154 -6.42 -10.95 -3.21
N ALA A 155 -5.89 -11.29 -2.04
CA ALA A 155 -5.96 -10.43 -0.86
C ALA A 155 -4.99 -9.24 -1.00
N VAL A 156 -3.77 -9.45 -1.48
CA VAL A 156 -2.83 -8.37 -1.83
C VAL A 156 -3.38 -7.53 -2.98
N ALA A 157 -3.94 -8.17 -4.02
CA ALA A 157 -4.57 -7.48 -5.14
C ALA A 157 -5.69 -6.55 -4.66
N SER A 158 -6.55 -7.05 -3.77
CA SER A 158 -7.62 -6.26 -3.17
C SER A 158 -7.10 -5.13 -2.29
N LEU A 159 -6.09 -5.37 -1.46
CA LEU A 159 -5.54 -4.34 -0.59
C LEU A 159 -4.86 -3.22 -1.38
N LEU A 160 -4.20 -3.55 -2.50
CA LEU A 160 -3.68 -2.57 -3.45
C LEU A 160 -4.81 -1.76 -4.11
N PHE A 161 -5.94 -2.39 -4.44
CA PHE A 161 -7.11 -1.68 -4.95
C PHE A 161 -7.65 -0.66 -3.92
N ASP A 162 -7.82 -1.08 -2.66
CA ASP A 162 -8.21 -0.19 -1.55
C ASP A 162 -7.20 0.95 -1.35
N TYR A 163 -5.90 0.64 -1.44
CA TYR A 163 -4.84 1.64 -1.30
C TYR A 163 -4.92 2.72 -2.41
N ALA A 164 -5.13 2.29 -3.65
CA ALA A 164 -5.29 3.20 -4.77
C ALA A 164 -6.47 4.16 -4.59
N ALA A 165 -7.56 3.70 -3.96
CA ALA A 165 -8.71 4.56 -3.68
C ALA A 165 -8.36 5.72 -2.76
N ILE A 166 -7.57 5.47 -1.71
CA ILE A 166 -7.11 6.52 -0.78
C ILE A 166 -6.14 7.47 -1.48
N GLU A 167 -5.19 6.95 -2.25
CA GLU A 167 -4.22 7.77 -2.98
C GLU A 167 -4.89 8.66 -4.02
N ALA A 168 -5.93 8.17 -4.70
CA ALA A 168 -6.71 8.95 -5.65
C ALA A 168 -7.47 10.10 -4.97
N ALA A 169 -7.95 9.88 -3.74
CA ALA A 169 -8.70 10.86 -2.98
C ALA A 169 -7.82 11.90 -2.27
N THR A 170 -6.60 11.53 -1.88
CA THR A 170 -5.80 12.34 -0.93
C THR A 170 -4.43 12.77 -1.44
N LYS A 171 -3.89 12.13 -2.47
CA LYS A 171 -2.58 12.46 -3.04
C LYS A 171 -2.67 12.77 -4.52
N THR A 172 -2.32 11.83 -5.39
CA THR A 172 -2.22 12.05 -6.83
C THR A 172 -2.87 10.90 -7.60
N LEU A 173 -3.48 11.24 -8.74
CA LEU A 173 -4.06 10.24 -9.63
C LEU A 173 -2.96 9.38 -10.28
N GLU A 174 -1.75 9.90 -10.46
CA GLU A 174 -0.58 9.17 -10.95
C GLU A 174 -0.15 8.05 -9.99
N SER A 175 -0.10 8.34 -8.69
CA SER A 175 0.17 7.34 -7.65
C SER A 175 -0.90 6.26 -7.65
N ALA A 176 -2.18 6.67 -7.55
CA ALA A 176 -3.31 5.74 -7.57
C ALA A 176 -3.32 4.84 -8.81
N ARG A 177 -3.07 5.42 -9.99
CA ARG A 177 -2.95 4.68 -11.26
C ARG A 177 -1.86 3.62 -11.21
N SER A 178 -0.68 3.96 -10.67
CA SER A 178 0.44 3.02 -10.55
C SER A 178 0.11 1.87 -9.59
N ILE A 179 -0.59 2.15 -8.50
CA ILE A 179 -1.04 1.14 -7.54
C ILE A 179 -2.13 0.25 -8.14
N LEU A 180 -3.08 0.81 -8.90
CA LEU A 180 -4.09 0.03 -9.63
C LEU A 180 -3.45 -0.94 -10.64
N GLN A 181 -2.36 -0.55 -11.30
CA GLN A 181 -1.61 -1.46 -12.18
C GLN A 181 -0.97 -2.60 -11.38
N MET A 182 -0.46 -2.34 -10.17
CA MET A 182 0.01 -3.41 -9.28
C MET A 182 -1.15 -4.31 -8.84
N ALA A 183 -2.33 -3.77 -8.54
CA ALA A 183 -3.51 -4.57 -8.20
C ALA A 183 -3.87 -5.55 -9.32
N ILE A 184 -3.88 -5.10 -10.59
CA ILE A 184 -4.05 -5.98 -11.75
C ILE A 184 -2.96 -7.05 -11.80
N ALA A 185 -1.69 -6.68 -11.60
CA ALA A 185 -0.58 -7.63 -11.63
C ALA A 185 -0.70 -8.72 -10.56
N TYR A 186 -1.29 -8.41 -9.41
CA TYR A 186 -1.60 -9.37 -8.33
C TYR A 186 -2.90 -10.16 -8.57
N GLY A 187 -3.67 -9.82 -9.60
CA GLY A 187 -4.86 -10.57 -10.01
C GLY A 187 -6.21 -9.91 -9.67
N TYR A 188 -6.25 -8.60 -9.40
CA TYR A 188 -7.52 -7.90 -9.21
C TYR A 188 -8.30 -7.82 -10.54
N PRO A 189 -9.64 -7.97 -10.56
CA PRO A 189 -10.42 -8.02 -11.80
C PRO A 189 -10.23 -6.77 -12.68
N SER A 190 -9.75 -6.99 -13.91
CA SER A 190 -9.44 -5.88 -14.83
C SER A 190 -10.68 -5.08 -15.21
N GLU A 191 -11.87 -5.71 -15.29
CA GLU A 191 -13.13 -5.02 -15.53
C GLU A 191 -13.47 -3.94 -14.49
N LYS A 192 -12.99 -4.10 -13.24
CA LYS A 192 -13.17 -3.11 -12.17
C LYS A 192 -12.13 -2.00 -12.22
N VAL A 193 -10.91 -2.31 -12.65
CA VAL A 193 -9.77 -1.38 -12.61
C VAL A 193 -9.71 -0.50 -13.86
N GLU A 194 -9.97 -1.07 -15.05
CA GLU A 194 -9.82 -0.34 -16.31
C GLU A 194 -10.69 0.93 -16.42
N PRO A 195 -11.97 0.96 -15.97
CA PRO A 195 -12.76 2.18 -15.98
C PRO A 195 -12.13 3.29 -15.14
N LEU A 196 -11.53 2.94 -13.98
CA LEU A 196 -10.83 3.89 -13.11
C LEU A 196 -9.56 4.41 -13.76
N LEU A 197 -8.76 3.53 -14.39
CA LEU A 197 -7.55 3.95 -15.12
C LEU A 197 -7.87 4.94 -16.23
N ARG A 198 -8.89 4.66 -17.06
CA ARG A 198 -9.35 5.57 -18.12
C ARG A 198 -9.82 6.92 -17.56
N LEU A 199 -10.55 6.90 -16.44
CA LEU A 199 -10.99 8.11 -15.75
C LEU A 199 -9.80 8.94 -15.26
N TYR A 200 -8.81 8.29 -14.64
CA TYR A 200 -7.63 8.96 -14.08
C TYR A 200 -6.76 9.53 -15.20
N ASP A 201 -6.50 8.75 -16.26
CA ASP A 201 -5.73 9.21 -17.43
C ASP A 201 -6.36 10.46 -18.06
N ARG A 202 -7.69 10.48 -18.21
CA ARG A 202 -8.42 11.65 -18.72
C ARG A 202 -8.27 12.87 -17.80
N ARG A 203 -8.38 12.69 -16.48
CA ARG A 203 -8.25 13.78 -15.50
C ARG A 203 -6.83 14.32 -15.43
N ILE A 204 -5.82 13.45 -15.47
CA ILE A 204 -4.40 13.81 -15.53
C ILE A 204 -4.12 14.61 -16.80
N ALA A 205 -4.56 14.12 -17.96
CA ALA A 205 -4.37 14.80 -19.24
C ALA A 205 -5.05 16.18 -19.26
N TRP A 206 -6.27 16.28 -18.73
CA TRP A 206 -6.98 17.55 -18.59
C TRP A 206 -6.25 18.55 -17.68
N GLY A 207 -5.74 18.08 -16.53
CA GLY A 207 -4.94 18.90 -15.63
C GLY A 207 -3.71 19.48 -16.31
N LYS A 208 -2.97 18.64 -17.06
CA LYS A 208 -1.80 19.07 -17.84
C LYS A 208 -2.17 20.05 -18.95
N ALA A 209 -3.23 19.78 -19.70
CA ALA A 209 -3.70 20.68 -20.76
C ALA A 209 -4.06 22.07 -20.21
N LYS A 210 -4.77 22.11 -19.06
CA LYS A 210 -5.08 23.38 -18.38
C LYS A 210 -3.80 24.12 -17.97
N GLN A 211 -2.84 23.43 -17.38
CA GLN A 211 -1.56 24.01 -16.98
C GLN A 211 -0.78 24.59 -18.17
N TYR A 212 -0.65 23.85 -19.27
CA TYR A 212 -0.01 24.35 -20.49
C TYR A 212 -0.76 25.53 -21.11
N GLY A 213 -2.10 25.52 -21.05
CA GLY A 213 -2.92 26.66 -21.47
C GLY A 213 -2.62 27.93 -20.67
N VAL A 214 -2.45 27.81 -19.35
CA VAL A 214 -2.03 28.95 -18.51
C VAL A 214 -0.63 29.44 -18.91
N TYR A 215 0.33 28.54 -19.13
CA TYR A 215 1.67 28.93 -19.56
C TYR A 215 1.68 29.61 -20.93
N ALA A 216 0.87 29.12 -21.87
CA ALA A 216 0.72 29.75 -23.18
C ALA A 216 0.12 31.17 -23.06
N LEU A 217 -0.89 31.37 -22.20
CA LEU A 217 -1.48 32.68 -21.94
C LEU A 217 -0.47 33.65 -21.31
N ILE A 218 0.28 33.21 -20.29
CA ILE A 218 1.34 34.02 -19.67
C ILE A 218 2.39 34.41 -20.71
N GLY A 219 2.85 33.44 -21.51
CA GLY A 219 3.81 33.70 -22.58
C GLY A 219 3.28 34.72 -23.60
N ALA A 220 2.03 34.59 -24.04
CA ALA A 220 1.40 35.53 -24.95
C ALA A 220 1.31 36.95 -24.36
N LEU A 221 0.94 37.08 -23.08
CA LEU A 221 0.89 38.37 -22.39
C LEU A 221 2.27 39.03 -22.27
N VAL A 222 3.32 38.25 -21.99
CA VAL A 222 4.70 38.74 -21.97
C VAL A 222 5.12 39.25 -23.36
N VAL A 223 4.84 38.48 -24.41
CA VAL A 223 5.15 38.88 -25.80
C VAL A 223 4.40 40.16 -26.18
N CYS A 224 3.10 40.24 -25.88
CA CYS A 224 2.29 41.44 -26.13
C CYS A 224 2.79 42.65 -25.33
N GLY A 225 3.18 42.46 -24.06
CA GLY A 225 3.74 43.52 -23.22
C GLY A 225 5.07 44.04 -23.75
N LEU A 226 5.98 43.15 -24.17
CA LEU A 226 7.25 43.53 -24.81
C LEU A 226 7.01 44.29 -26.12
N TYR A 227 6.03 43.86 -26.92
CA TYR A 227 5.63 44.55 -28.14
C TYR A 227 5.07 45.96 -27.84
N TRP A 228 4.21 46.09 -26.82
CA TRP A 228 3.64 47.36 -26.40
C TRP A 228 4.72 48.34 -25.88
N LEU A 229 5.64 47.87 -25.04
CA LEU A 229 6.77 48.66 -24.54
C LEU A 229 7.68 49.15 -25.66
N ARG A 230 7.92 48.31 -26.68
CA ARG A 230 8.66 48.69 -27.89
C ARG A 230 7.96 49.79 -28.67
N GLN A 231 6.63 49.70 -28.83
CA GLN A 231 5.83 50.72 -29.55
C GLN A 231 5.81 52.07 -28.82
N HIS A 232 5.86 52.08 -27.49
CA HIS A 232 5.79 53.29 -26.66
C HIS A 232 7.16 53.85 -26.27
N GLY A 233 8.25 53.39 -26.89
CA GLY A 233 9.58 53.98 -26.72
C GLY A 233 10.24 53.69 -25.36
N HIS A 234 9.71 52.77 -24.57
CA HIS A 234 10.33 52.36 -23.29
C HIS A 234 11.49 51.36 -23.47
N PHE A 235 11.75 50.90 -24.69
CA PHE A 235 12.86 50.03 -25.05
C PHE A 235 13.73 50.71 -26.12
N VAL A 236 14.54 51.69 -25.69
CA VAL A 236 15.59 52.30 -26.52
C VAL A 236 16.93 51.90 -25.92
N LEU A 237 17.47 50.74 -26.33
CA LEU A 237 18.93 50.58 -26.38
C LEU A 237 19.36 51.33 -27.64
N SER A 238 19.64 52.62 -27.47
CA SER A 238 20.14 53.41 -28.59
C SER A 238 21.54 52.91 -28.93
N ARG A 239 21.91 52.89 -30.22
CA ARG A 239 23.30 52.61 -30.63
C ARG A 239 24.32 53.59 -30.02
N ARG A 240 23.91 54.68 -29.34
CA ARG A 240 24.80 55.58 -28.61
C ARG A 240 25.25 55.02 -27.26
N ASP A 241 24.44 54.22 -26.58
CA ASP A 241 24.76 53.72 -25.23
C ASP A 241 25.83 52.61 -25.27
N LEU A 242 25.88 51.84 -26.36
CA LEU A 242 26.94 50.85 -26.63
C LEU A 242 28.29 51.46 -27.05
N LYS A 243 28.33 52.76 -27.41
CA LYS A 243 29.58 53.45 -27.81
C LYS A 243 30.31 54.12 -26.64
N GLN A 244 29.69 54.25 -25.46
CA GLN A 244 30.34 54.80 -24.25
C GLN A 244 31.08 53.74 -23.41
N LEU A 245 31.01 52.46 -23.81
CA LEU A 245 31.70 51.32 -23.17
C LEU A 245 32.95 50.85 -23.94
N ARG A 246 33.51 51.69 -24.83
CA ARG A 246 34.79 51.47 -25.51
C ARG A 246 35.75 52.62 -25.25
#